data_AF-A0AAC8UXA2-F1
#
_entry.id   AF-A0AAC8UXA2-F1
#
_cell.length_a   1.000
_cell.length_b   1.000
_cell.length_c   1.000
_cell.angle_alpha   90.00
_cell.angle_beta   90.00
_cell.angle_gamma   90.00
#
_symmetry.space_group_name_H-M   'P 1'
#
loop_
_entity.id
_entity.type
_entity.pdbx_description
1 polymer ?
#
loop_
_entity_poly.entity_id
_entity_poly.type
_entity_poly.pdbx_seq_one_letter_code
_entity_poly.pdbx_strand_id
1 'polypeptide(L)'
;MTRDKLRRLHQRAHPMNFTDWLPADGKDVLTGKHILIVAWQQTQTLNQALRSFGASPTIVNNHEKSIPWITQQATGQQTDLTFLMSEGLSHAVLVTLTKEQINSRPDIRLVYHQSPADIVNQAYQYFKDLERQQIT
;
A
#
# COMPACT_ATOMS: atom_id res chain seq x y z
N MET A 1 4.40 -25.69 -34.52
CA MET A 1 4.41 -24.45 -33.69
C MET A 1 5.43 -23.49 -34.28
N THR A 2 4.98 -22.38 -34.86
CA THR A 2 5.83 -21.40 -35.55
C THR A 2 6.55 -20.45 -34.56
N ARG A 3 7.80 -20.10 -34.87
CA ARG A 3 8.69 -19.22 -34.08
C ARG A 3 8.05 -17.87 -33.70
N ASP A 4 7.05 -17.41 -34.45
CA ASP A 4 6.29 -16.18 -34.17
C ASP A 4 5.44 -16.23 -32.90
N LYS A 5 4.95 -17.42 -32.49
CA LYS A 5 4.20 -17.56 -31.23
C LYS A 5 5.08 -17.35 -30.00
N LEU A 6 6.35 -17.79 -30.05
CA LEU A 6 7.34 -17.56 -28.99
C LEU A 6 7.77 -16.08 -28.91
N ARG A 7 7.87 -15.38 -30.05
CA ARG A 7 8.19 -13.94 -30.07
C ARG A 7 7.09 -13.07 -29.46
N ARG A 8 5.81 -13.47 -29.57
CA ARG A 8 4.69 -12.77 -28.90
C ARG A 8 4.62 -13.08 -27.40
N LEU A 9 5.00 -14.28 -26.98
CA LEU A 9 5.20 -14.61 -25.56
C LEU A 9 6.39 -13.87 -24.93
N HIS A 10 7.34 -13.40 -25.76
CA HIS A 10 8.47 -12.55 -25.38
C HIS A 10 8.25 -11.05 -25.65
N GLN A 11 7.01 -10.60 -25.88
CA GLN A 11 6.65 -9.21 -25.57
C GLN A 11 6.62 -9.10 -24.06
N ARG A 12 7.84 -9.00 -23.51
CA ARG A 12 8.19 -8.69 -22.13
C ARG A 12 7.17 -7.69 -21.61
N ALA A 13 6.59 -7.99 -20.45
CA ALA A 13 6.01 -6.97 -19.61
C ALA A 13 6.99 -5.80 -19.60
N HIS A 14 6.60 -4.67 -20.20
CA HIS A 14 7.41 -3.47 -20.13
C HIS A 14 7.59 -3.23 -18.62
N PRO A 15 8.82 -3.10 -18.11
CA PRO A 15 9.00 -2.75 -16.71
C PRO A 15 8.22 -1.45 -16.49
N MET A 16 7.20 -1.50 -15.63
CA MET A 16 6.46 -0.30 -15.29
C MET A 16 7.45 0.68 -14.66
N ASN A 17 7.59 1.85 -15.28
CA ASN A 17 8.45 2.89 -14.76
C ASN A 17 7.63 3.71 -13.77
N PHE A 18 7.92 3.56 -12.47
CA PHE A 18 7.23 4.26 -11.40
C PHE A 18 7.96 5.53 -10.96
N THR A 19 9.15 5.82 -11.51
CA THR A 19 10.02 6.90 -11.05
C THR A 19 9.33 8.28 -11.08
N ASP A 20 8.42 8.51 -12.02
CA ASP A 20 7.69 9.77 -12.15
C ASP A 20 6.49 9.91 -11.19
N TRP A 21 6.21 8.91 -10.35
CA TRP A 21 5.06 8.93 -9.43
C TRP A 21 5.34 9.74 -8.16
N LEU A 22 6.60 9.94 -7.81
CA LEU A 22 7.03 10.64 -6.61
C LEU A 22 8.13 11.66 -6.95
N PRO A 23 8.35 12.66 -6.07
CA PRO A 23 9.54 13.51 -6.15
C PRO A 23 10.84 12.71 -6.05
N ALA A 24 11.97 13.36 -6.35
CA ALA A 24 13.29 12.72 -6.43
C ALA A 24 13.73 12.00 -5.14
N ASP A 25 13.29 12.47 -3.97
CA ASP A 25 13.56 11.87 -2.67
C ASP A 25 12.55 10.77 -2.27
N GLY A 26 11.56 10.47 -3.11
CA GLY A 26 10.49 9.51 -2.79
C GLY A 26 11.00 8.11 -2.44
N LYS A 27 12.10 7.67 -3.09
CA LYS A 27 12.76 6.41 -2.73
C LYS A 27 13.37 6.46 -1.34
N ASP A 28 14.05 7.54 -0.99
CA ASP A 28 14.71 7.67 0.31
C ASP A 28 13.67 7.70 1.44
N VAL A 29 12.56 8.43 1.23
CA VAL A 29 11.45 8.53 2.19
C VAL A 29 10.75 7.18 2.42
N LEU A 30 10.56 6.38 1.36
CA LEU A 30 9.81 5.12 1.44
C LEU A 30 10.66 3.88 1.72
N THR A 31 11.99 3.98 1.61
CA THR A 31 12.87 2.84 1.83
C THR A 31 12.74 2.29 3.25
N GLY A 32 12.52 0.98 3.35
CA GLY A 32 12.42 0.26 4.62
C GLY A 32 11.07 0.40 5.36
N LYS A 33 10.12 1.16 4.81
CA LYS A 33 8.79 1.33 5.43
C LYS A 33 7.91 0.09 5.22
N HIS A 34 7.27 -0.39 6.28
CA HIS A 34 6.32 -1.49 6.27
C HIS A 34 4.90 -0.94 6.09
N ILE A 35 4.26 -1.30 4.98
CA ILE A 35 2.95 -0.75 4.62
C ILE A 35 1.94 -1.89 4.53
N LEU A 36 0.89 -1.86 5.34
CA LEU A 36 -0.23 -2.79 5.26
C LEU A 36 -1.28 -2.23 4.30
N ILE A 37 -1.75 -3.04 3.35
CA ILE A 37 -2.84 -2.70 2.44
C ILE A 37 -3.91 -3.76 2.57
N VAL A 38 -5.10 -3.36 3.01
CA VAL A 38 -6.28 -4.21 3.09
C VAL A 38 -7.18 -3.88 1.90
N ALA A 39 -7.23 -4.76 0.91
CA ALA A 39 -7.94 -4.52 -0.36
C ALA A 39 -8.60 -5.82 -0.87
N TRP A 40 -9.72 -5.74 -1.60
CA TRP A 40 -10.40 -6.93 -2.12
C TRP A 40 -9.72 -7.49 -3.36
N GLN A 41 -9.30 -6.58 -4.24
CA GLN A 41 -8.62 -6.91 -5.48
C GLN A 41 -7.11 -6.93 -5.28
N GLN A 42 -6.43 -7.84 -5.97
CA GLN A 42 -4.97 -7.84 -5.99
C GLN A 42 -4.45 -6.60 -6.73
N THR A 43 -3.79 -5.72 -5.99
CA THR A 43 -3.20 -4.49 -6.54
C THR A 43 -1.74 -4.74 -6.96
N GLN A 44 -1.54 -5.59 -7.96
CA GLN A 44 -0.19 -5.97 -8.42
C GLN A 44 0.67 -4.73 -8.77
N THR A 45 0.05 -3.74 -9.43
CA THR A 45 0.69 -2.45 -9.74
C THR A 45 1.14 -1.71 -8.48
N LEU A 46 0.29 -1.65 -7.45
CA LEU A 46 0.62 -0.98 -6.18
C LEU A 46 1.76 -1.69 -5.46
N ASN A 47 1.72 -3.02 -5.42
CA ASN A 47 2.79 -3.85 -4.85
C ASN A 47 4.13 -3.57 -5.56
N GLN A 48 4.13 -3.56 -6.90
CA GLN A 48 5.32 -3.28 -7.69
C GLN A 48 5.83 -1.85 -7.49
N ALA A 49 4.94 -0.87 -7.46
CA ALA A 49 5.29 0.53 -7.25
C ALA A 49 5.95 0.74 -5.87
N LEU A 50 5.31 0.30 -4.78
CA LEU A 50 5.86 0.45 -3.43
C LEU A 50 7.21 -0.24 -3.27
N ARG A 51 7.37 -1.44 -3.82
CA ARG A 51 8.65 -2.16 -3.81
C ARG A 51 9.73 -1.45 -4.62
N SER A 52 9.36 -0.81 -5.74
CA SER A 52 10.32 -0.04 -6.55
C SER A 52 10.90 1.17 -5.80
N PHE A 53 10.15 1.72 -4.84
CA PHE A 53 10.59 2.77 -3.92
C PHE A 53 11.22 2.24 -2.62
N GLY A 54 11.45 0.92 -2.50
CA GLY A 54 12.13 0.32 -1.36
C GLY A 54 11.25 0.03 -0.14
N ALA A 55 9.94 0.20 -0.25
CA ALA A 55 9.00 -0.17 0.81
C ALA A 55 8.71 -1.68 0.83
N SER A 56 8.21 -2.15 1.97
CA SER A 56 7.80 -3.54 2.24
C SER A 56 6.27 -3.63 2.36
N PRO A 57 5.52 -3.73 1.25
CA PRO A 57 4.08 -3.84 1.30
C PRO A 57 3.62 -5.26 1.67
N THR A 58 2.62 -5.32 2.55
CA THR A 58 1.81 -6.50 2.85
C THR A 58 0.39 -6.24 2.37
N ILE A 59 -0.01 -6.90 1.28
CA ILE A 59 -1.34 -6.72 0.69
C ILE A 59 -2.17 -7.95 1.01
N VAL A 60 -3.31 -7.75 1.65
CA VAL A 60 -4.21 -8.83 2.10
C VAL A 60 -5.65 -8.46 1.82
N ASN A 61 -6.49 -9.49 1.66
CA ASN A 61 -7.94 -9.35 1.77
C ASN A 61 -8.46 -10.07 3.03
N ASN A 62 -9.71 -9.81 3.38
CA ASN A 62 -10.41 -10.42 4.50
C ASN A 62 -10.81 -11.90 4.30
N HIS A 63 -10.55 -12.47 3.11
CA HIS A 63 -10.70 -13.90 2.84
C HIS A 63 -9.40 -14.66 3.13
N GLU A 64 -8.24 -14.04 2.89
CA GLU A 64 -6.91 -14.60 3.12
C GLU A 64 -6.47 -14.49 4.57
N LYS A 65 -6.90 -13.42 5.27
CA LYS A 65 -6.57 -13.15 6.67
C LYS A 65 -7.81 -12.81 7.46
N SER A 66 -7.85 -13.30 8.70
CA SER A 66 -8.96 -13.02 9.62
C SER A 66 -8.98 -11.55 10.05
N ILE A 67 -10.17 -11.06 10.39
CA ILE A 67 -10.35 -9.69 10.88
C ILE A 67 -9.51 -9.39 12.14
N PRO A 68 -9.41 -10.30 13.14
CA PRO A 68 -8.50 -10.10 14.26
C PRO A 68 -7.05 -9.96 13.85
N TRP A 69 -6.58 -10.75 12.86
CA TRP A 69 -5.22 -10.64 12.36
C TRP A 69 -4.98 -9.28 11.68
N ILE A 70 -5.91 -8.83 10.83
CA ILE A 70 -5.82 -7.53 10.15
C ILE A 70 -5.76 -6.41 11.19
N THR A 71 -6.62 -6.46 12.21
CA THR A 71 -6.68 -5.48 13.30
C THR A 71 -5.36 -5.44 14.06
N GLN A 72 -4.81 -6.60 14.41
CA GLN A 72 -3.53 -6.72 15.12
C GLN A 72 -2.38 -6.14 14.29
N GLN A 73 -2.34 -6.41 12.99
CA GLN A 73 -1.29 -5.89 12.11
C GLN A 73 -1.42 -4.39 11.88
N ALA A 74 -2.63 -3.89 11.68
CA ALA A 74 -2.90 -2.47 11.48
C ALA A 74 -2.54 -1.63 12.71
N THR A 75 -2.67 -2.21 13.90
CA THR A 75 -2.41 -1.51 15.16
C THR A 75 -1.05 -1.81 15.79
N GLY A 76 -0.35 -2.84 15.32
CA GLY A 76 0.92 -3.31 15.87
C GLY A 76 2.12 -2.42 15.49
N GLN A 77 3.24 -2.65 16.17
CA GLN A 77 4.48 -1.87 16.00
C GLN A 77 5.28 -2.20 14.73
N GLN A 78 4.90 -3.27 14.02
CA GLN A 78 5.61 -3.74 12.82
C GLN A 78 5.10 -3.10 11.52
N THR A 79 4.01 -2.32 11.60
CA THR A 79 3.41 -1.63 10.47
C THR A 79 3.57 -0.14 10.67
N ASP A 80 4.21 0.53 9.71
CA ASP A 80 4.46 1.97 9.77
C ASP A 80 3.27 2.79 9.21
N LEU A 81 2.51 2.20 8.29
CA LEU A 81 1.33 2.82 7.68
C LEU A 81 0.34 1.75 7.20
N THR A 82 -0.95 1.94 7.48
CA THR A 82 -2.02 1.06 7.02
C THR A 82 -2.97 1.79 6.08
N PHE A 83 -3.24 1.18 4.92
CA PHE A 83 -4.31 1.58 4.02
C PHE A 83 -5.45 0.56 4.08
N LEU A 84 -6.62 1.03 4.49
CA LEU A 84 -7.86 0.29 4.48
C LEU A 84 -8.66 0.71 3.25
N MET A 85 -8.63 -0.08 2.17
CA MET A 85 -9.32 0.25 0.93
C MET A 85 -10.80 -0.10 1.03
N SER A 86 -11.68 0.85 0.73
CA SER A 86 -13.14 0.73 0.89
C SER A 86 -13.74 -0.43 0.11
N GLU A 87 -13.15 -0.77 -1.02
CA GLU A 87 -13.54 -1.91 -1.86
C GLU A 87 -13.24 -3.27 -1.20
N GLY A 88 -12.23 -3.34 -0.32
CA GLY A 88 -11.82 -4.56 0.42
C GLY A 88 -12.18 -4.59 1.88
N LEU A 89 -12.81 -3.54 2.38
CA LEU A 89 -13.25 -3.48 3.76
C LEU A 89 -14.58 -4.18 3.93
N SER A 90 -14.57 -5.31 4.64
CA SER A 90 -15.81 -5.80 5.20
C SER A 90 -16.30 -4.84 6.27
N HIS A 91 -17.63 -4.75 6.38
CA HIS A 91 -18.27 -4.01 7.47
C HIS A 91 -17.71 -4.43 8.85
N ALA A 92 -17.34 -5.70 9.00
CA ALA A 92 -16.79 -6.24 10.23
C ALA A 92 -15.36 -5.75 10.57
N VAL A 93 -14.51 -5.41 9.57
CA VAL A 93 -13.22 -4.75 9.83
C VAL A 93 -13.44 -3.34 10.36
N LEU A 94 -14.39 -2.57 9.78
CA LEU A 94 -14.73 -1.23 10.23
C LEU A 94 -15.43 -1.18 11.60
N VAL A 95 -16.10 -2.28 11.98
CA VAL A 95 -16.68 -2.42 13.33
C VAL A 95 -15.59 -2.74 14.36
N THR A 96 -14.59 -3.54 13.98
CA THR A 96 -13.52 -3.98 14.88
C THR A 96 -12.47 -2.89 15.10
N LEU A 97 -12.01 -2.25 14.01
CA LEU A 97 -11.25 -1.00 14.05
C LEU A 97 -12.28 0.12 14.21
N THR A 98 -12.66 0.44 15.45
CA THR A 98 -13.73 1.41 15.71
C THR A 98 -13.41 2.75 15.01
N LYS A 99 -14.46 3.50 14.62
CA LYS A 99 -14.26 4.83 13.99
C LYS A 99 -13.37 5.75 14.83
N GLU A 100 -13.46 5.65 16.15
CA GLU A 100 -12.61 6.40 17.09
C GLU A 100 -11.13 6.00 17.00
N GLN A 101 -10.83 4.70 16.88
CA GLN A 101 -9.46 4.22 16.70
C GLN A 101 -8.86 4.68 15.37
N ILE A 102 -9.65 4.61 14.28
CA ILE A 102 -9.22 5.11 12.97
C ILE A 102 -8.96 6.62 13.03
N ASN A 103 -9.87 7.38 13.64
CA ASN A 103 -9.76 8.84 13.70
C ASN A 103 -8.62 9.33 14.62
N SER A 104 -8.23 8.54 15.62
CA SER A 104 -7.13 8.88 16.55
C SER A 104 -5.76 8.46 16.05
N ARG A 105 -5.67 7.66 14.98
CA ARG A 105 -4.43 7.14 14.43
C ARG A 105 -4.17 7.65 13.00
N PRO A 106 -3.30 8.67 12.82
CA PRO A 106 -3.02 9.23 11.50
C PRO A 106 -2.29 8.25 10.56
N ASP A 107 -1.73 7.18 11.12
CA ASP A 107 -1.05 6.09 10.44
C ASP A 107 -2.01 4.99 9.92
N ILE A 108 -3.32 5.11 10.19
CA ILE A 108 -4.36 4.23 9.63
C ILE A 108 -5.26 5.08 8.73
N ARG A 109 -5.23 4.80 7.43
CA ARG A 109 -5.93 5.58 6.41
C ARG A 109 -7.05 4.77 5.77
N LEU A 110 -8.27 5.28 5.89
CA LEU A 110 -9.41 4.79 5.14
C LEU A 110 -9.44 5.44 3.76
N VAL A 111 -9.43 4.62 2.70
CA VAL A 111 -9.27 5.09 1.33
C VAL A 111 -10.41 4.64 0.44
N TYR A 112 -10.94 5.56 -0.37
CA TYR A 112 -12.07 5.33 -1.28
C TYR A 112 -11.67 5.57 -2.74
N HIS A 113 -11.80 4.54 -3.60
CA HIS A 113 -11.63 4.63 -5.06
C HIS A 113 -10.37 5.39 -5.50
N GLN A 114 -9.19 4.99 -5.02
CA GLN A 114 -7.93 5.64 -5.37
C GLN A 114 -7.06 4.76 -6.26
N SER A 115 -6.33 5.41 -7.18
CA SER A 115 -5.39 4.72 -8.04
C SER A 115 -4.15 4.28 -7.24
N PRO A 116 -3.38 3.28 -7.73
CA PRO A 116 -2.09 2.92 -7.11
C PRO A 116 -1.15 4.11 -6.93
N ALA A 117 -1.13 5.07 -7.87
CA ALA A 117 -0.28 6.25 -7.78
C ALA A 117 -0.70 7.17 -6.62
N ASP A 118 -2.02 7.33 -6.39
CA ASP A 118 -2.54 8.13 -5.28
C ASP A 118 -2.17 7.53 -3.92
N ILE A 119 -2.22 6.19 -3.80
CA ILE A 119 -1.82 5.48 -2.58
C ILE A 119 -0.32 5.66 -2.32
N VAL A 120 0.51 5.51 -3.35
CA VAL A 120 1.97 5.69 -3.26
C VAL A 120 2.31 7.13 -2.84
N ASN A 121 1.66 8.12 -3.46
CA ASN A 121 1.83 9.52 -3.09
C ASN A 121 1.39 9.79 -1.65
N GLN A 122 0.27 9.23 -1.18
CA GLN A 122 -0.14 9.39 0.22
C GLN A 122 0.82 8.76 1.21
N ALA A 123 1.40 7.60 0.89
CA ALA A 123 2.44 7.01 1.72
C ALA A 123 3.64 7.96 1.83
N TYR A 124 4.09 8.49 0.69
CA TYR A 124 5.17 9.47 0.65
C TYR A 124 4.86 10.72 1.49
N GLN A 125 3.70 11.35 1.31
CA GLN A 125 3.33 12.55 2.06
C GLN A 125 3.26 12.27 3.57
N TYR A 126 2.69 11.14 3.97
CA TYR A 126 2.61 10.75 5.37
C TYR A 126 4.00 10.65 6.01
N PHE A 127 4.93 9.92 5.40
CA PHE A 127 6.28 9.79 5.94
C PHE A 127 7.08 11.10 5.87
N LYS A 128 6.84 11.93 4.84
CA LYS A 128 7.46 13.25 4.75
C LYS A 128 7.02 14.18 5.86
N ASP A 129 5.73 14.15 6.22
CA ASP A 129 5.21 14.94 7.32
C ASP A 129 5.75 14.45 8.67
N LEU A 130 5.92 13.14 8.85
CA LEU A 130 6.59 12.58 10.02
C LEU A 130 8.06 13.00 10.13
N GLU A 131 8.80 13.04 9.03
CA GLU A 131 10.19 13.55 9.02
C GLU A 131 10.24 15.02 9.46
N ARG A 132 9.32 15.86 8.97
CA ARG A 132 9.26 17.28 9.34
C ARG A 132 8.95 17.48 10.83
N GLN A 133 8.07 16.66 11.39
CA GLN A 133 7.69 16.74 12.80
C GLN A 133 8.82 16.31 13.75
N GLN A 134 9.75 15.46 13.31
CA GLN A 134 10.90 15.03 14.12
C GLN A 134 12.04 16.05 14.19
N ILE A 135 12.03 17.05 13.30
CA ILE A 135 13.05 18.11 13.23
C ILE A 135 12.65 19.33 14.09
N THR A 136 11.39 19.38 14.54
CA THR A 136 10.83 20.47 15.36
C THR A 136 10.83 20.07 16.83
#